data_AF-C1KMN4-F1
#
_entry.id   AF-C1KMN4-F1
#
_cell.length_a   1.000
_cell.length_b   1.000
_cell.length_c   1.000
_cell.angle_alpha   90.00
_cell.angle_beta   90.00
_cell.angle_gamma   90.00
#
_symmetry.space_group_name_H-M   'P 1'
#
loop_
_entity.id
_entity.type
_entity.pdbx_description
1 polymer ?
#
loop_
_entity_poly.entity_id
_entity_poly.type
_entity_poly.pdbx_seq_one_letter_code
_entity_poly.pdbx_strand_id
1 'polypeptide(L)' 'AIAVMITLLFLTPLFHYTPLVVLSSIIISAMLGLINYEEAIHLWTLDKFDFVVCMSAYFGVVFGSVEIGLVIA' A
#
# COMPACT_ATOMS: atom_id res chain seq x y z
N ALA A 1 -18.34 -10.84 -9.05
CA ALA A 1 -18.43 -10.56 -10.50
C ALA A 1 -19.69 -9.77 -10.86
N ILE A 2 -20.90 -10.28 -10.56
CA ILE A 2 -22.17 -9.60 -10.93
C ILE A 2 -22.30 -8.21 -10.29
N ALA A 3 -21.95 -8.05 -9.01
CA ALA A 3 -21.94 -6.75 -8.36
C ALA A 3 -21.00 -5.74 -9.05
N VAL A 4 -19.78 -6.18 -9.44
CA VAL A 4 -18.82 -5.35 -10.19
C VAL A 4 -19.35 -5.02 -11.59
N MET A 5 -20.02 -5.96 -12.24
CA MET A 5 -20.65 -5.74 -13.56
C MET A 5 -21.78 -4.69 -13.48
N ILE A 6 -22.61 -4.76 -12.43
CA ILE A 6 -23.69 -3.79 -12.21
C ILE A 6 -23.14 -2.41 -11.86
N THR A 7 -22.10 -2.31 -11.02
CA THR A 7 -21.48 -1.03 -10.71
C THR A 7 -20.79 -0.40 -11.92
N LEU A 8 -20.18 -1.20 -12.79
CA LEU A 8 -19.59 -0.71 -14.03
C LEU A 8 -20.64 -0.28 -15.08
N LEU A 9 -21.84 -0.88 -15.09
CA LEU A 9 -22.87 -0.54 -16.09
C LEU A 9 -23.74 0.65 -15.65
N PHE A 10 -24.05 0.77 -14.35
CA PHE A 10 -24.96 1.78 -13.81
C PHE A 10 -24.26 2.90 -13.01
N LEU A 11 -23.13 2.61 -12.36
CA LEU A 11 -22.42 3.55 -11.48
C LEU A 11 -21.16 4.17 -12.12
N THR A 12 -20.74 3.74 -13.32
CA THR A 12 -19.69 4.41 -14.11
C THR A 12 -19.88 5.91 -14.30
N PRO A 13 -21.08 6.46 -14.60
CA PRO A 13 -21.26 7.91 -14.68
C PRO A 13 -21.07 8.59 -13.32
N LEU A 14 -21.38 7.89 -12.22
CA LEU A 14 -21.16 8.38 -10.86
C LEU A 14 -19.66 8.38 -10.51
N PHE A 15 -18.92 7.34 -10.91
CA PHE A 15 -17.48 7.21 -10.68
C PHE A 15 -16.64 8.20 -11.50
N HIS A 16 -17.14 8.69 -12.63
CA HIS A 16 -16.47 9.74 -13.41
C HIS A 16 -16.38 11.07 -12.65
N TYR A 17 -17.35 11.36 -11.79
CA TYR A 17 -17.36 12.57 -10.96
C TYR A 17 -16.71 12.36 -9.59
N THR A 18 -16.29 11.14 -9.26
CA THR A 18 -15.59 10.91 -8.00
C THR A 18 -14.24 11.62 -8.07
N PRO A 19 -14.01 12.64 -7.24
CA PRO A 19 -12.75 13.37 -7.27
C PRO A 19 -11.63 12.42 -6.88
N LEU A 20 -10.48 12.54 -7.54
CA LEU A 20 -9.26 11.77 -7.24
C LEU A 20 -8.94 11.78 -5.73
N VAL A 21 -9.26 12.88 -5.06
CA VAL A 21 -9.12 13.07 -3.60
C VAL A 21 -9.84 12.00 -2.79
N VAL A 22 -11.08 11.64 -3.15
CA VAL A 22 -11.85 10.63 -2.41
C VAL A 22 -11.21 9.25 -2.59
N LEU A 23 -10.82 8.91 -3.82
CA LEU A 23 -10.17 7.63 -4.12
C LEU A 23 -8.81 7.51 -3.38
N SER A 24 -8.01 8.57 -3.39
CA SER A 24 -6.76 8.64 -2.62
C SER A 24 -7.01 8.49 -1.12
N SER A 25 -8.06 9.12 -0.56
CA SER A 25 -8.38 8.98 0.87
C SER A 25 -8.74 7.55 1.27
N ILE A 26 -9.47 6.83 0.40
CA ILE A 26 -9.86 5.43 0.62
C ILE A 26 -8.61 4.54 0.61
N ILE A 27 -7.71 4.74 -0.35
CA ILE A 27 -6.46 3.98 -0.45
C ILE A 27 -5.58 4.24 0.78
N ILE A 28 -5.39 5.50 1.18
CA ILE A 28 -4.57 5.85 2.36
C ILE A 28 -5.19 5.25 3.63
N SER A 29 -6.51 5.36 3.82
CA SER A 29 -7.21 4.76 4.97
C SER A 29 -7.03 3.25 5.04
N ALA A 30 -7.12 2.55 3.90
CA ALA A 30 -6.88 1.12 3.82
C ALA A 30 -5.42 0.75 4.12
N MET A 31 -4.45 1.52 3.61
CA MET A 31 -3.02 1.27 3.84
C MET A 31 -2.59 1.51 5.30
N LEU A 32 -3.17 2.51 5.97
CA LEU A 32 -2.87 2.78 7.38
C LEU A 32 -3.20 1.57 8.27
N GLY A 33 -4.22 0.78 7.93
CA GLY A 33 -4.58 -0.44 8.64
C GLY A 33 -3.65 -1.64 8.38
N LEU A 34 -2.80 -1.57 7.35
CA LEU A 34 -1.84 -2.62 6.99
C LEU A 34 -0.45 -2.39 7.62
N ILE A 35 -0.16 -1.20 8.14
CA ILE A 35 1.14 -0.87 8.73
C ILE A 35 1.18 -1.36 10.19
N ASN A 36 1.87 -2.47 10.43
CA ASN A 36 2.09 -3.02 11.77
C ASN A 36 3.30 -2.35 12.44
N TYR A 37 3.07 -1.24 13.13
CA TYR A 37 4.13 -0.51 13.86
C TYR A 37 4.75 -1.33 15.00
N GLU A 38 3.98 -2.22 15.63
CA GLU A 38 4.44 -3.05 16.75
C GLU A 38 5.54 -4.02 16.30
N GLU A 39 5.36 -4.65 15.13
CA GLU A 39 6.38 -5.54 14.56
C GLU A 39 7.65 -4.79 14.16
N ALA A 40 7.52 -3.57 13.63
CA ALA A 40 8.70 -2.74 13.28
C ALA A 40 9.56 -2.40 14.51
N ILE A 41 8.94 -2.08 15.64
CA ILE A 41 9.64 -1.80 16.91
C ILE A 41 10.24 -3.09 17.49
N HIS A 42 9.52 -4.20 17.37
CA HIS A 42 10.00 -5.50 17.85
C HIS A 42 11.23 -5.98 17.06
N LEU A 43 11.20 -5.85 15.73
CA LEU A 43 12.32 -6.16 14.84
C LEU A 43 13.56 -5.32 15.18
N TRP A 44 13.38 -4.02 15.43
CA TRP A 44 14.51 -3.13 15.79
C TRP A 44 15.25 -3.58 17.06
N THR A 45 14.54 -4.16 18.03
CA THR A 45 15.13 -4.60 19.31
C THR A 45 15.75 -5.99 19.21
N LEU A 46 15.17 -6.89 18.41
CA LEU A 46 15.63 -8.27 18.28
C LEU A 46 16.76 -8.42 17.25
N ASP A 47 16.55 -7.92 16.03
CA ASP A 47 17.48 -8.11 14.93
C ASP A 47 17.61 -6.85 14.07
N LYS A 48 18.66 -6.09 14.36
CA LYS A 48 18.98 -4.83 13.66
C LYS A 48 19.30 -5.05 12.18
N PHE A 49 19.74 -6.25 11.79
CA PHE A 49 20.05 -6.52 10.40
C PHE A 49 18.76 -6.65 9.58
N ASP A 50 17.79 -7.41 10.08
CA ASP A 50 16.50 -7.65 9.43
C ASP A 50 15.68 -6.36 9.32
N PHE A 51 15.75 -5.47 10.33
CA PHE A 51 15.16 -4.15 10.24
C PHE A 51 15.77 -3.30 9.10
N VAL A 52 17.09 -3.33 8.94
CA VAL A 52 17.78 -2.57 7.88
C VAL A 52 17.38 -3.11 6.51
N VAL A 53 17.23 -4.42 6.36
CA VAL A 53 16.74 -5.07 5.14
C VAL A 53 15.32 -4.59 4.82
N CYS A 54 14.37 -4.68 5.75
CA CYS A 54 13.01 -4.17 5.55
C CYS A 54 12.97 -2.68 5.20
N MET A 55 13.78 -1.86 5.86
CA MET A 55 13.85 -0.42 5.58
C MET A 55 14.46 -0.16 4.19
N SER A 56 15.48 -0.91 3.79
CA SER A 56 16.09 -0.81 2.46
C SER A 56 15.14 -1.26 1.35
N ALA A 57 14.36 -2.31 1.59
CA ALA A 57 13.31 -2.77 0.69
C ALA A 57 12.21 -1.70 0.53
N TYR A 58 11.75 -1.10 1.64
CA TYR A 58 10.77 0.00 1.62
C TYR A 58 11.27 1.17 0.77
N PHE A 59 12.51 1.63 1.01
CA PHE A 59 13.09 2.69 0.21
C PHE A 59 13.31 2.28 -1.26
N GLY A 60 13.67 1.03 -1.53
CA GLY A 60 13.81 0.49 -2.88
C GLY A 60 12.49 0.50 -3.67
N VAL A 61 11.37 0.16 -3.02
CA VAL A 61 10.04 0.24 -3.64
C VAL A 61 9.60 1.68 -3.84
N VAL A 62 9.82 2.57 -2.87
CA VAL A 62 9.37 3.97 -2.92
C VAL A 62 10.12 4.79 -3.97
N PHE A 63 11.44 4.61 -4.09
CA PHE A 63 12.26 5.41 -5.02
C PHE A 63 12.47 4.76 -6.39
N GLY A 64 12.45 3.43 -6.46
CA GLY A 64 12.71 2.68 -7.68
C GLY A 64 11.44 2.11 -8.28
N SER A 65 11.10 0.91 -7.83
CA SER A 65 9.92 0.13 -8.25
C SER A 65 9.81 -1.10 -7.36
N VAL A 66 8.65 -1.76 -7.38
CA VAL A 66 8.40 -2.98 -6.60
C VAL A 66 9.46 -4.06 -6.87
N GLU A 67 9.89 -4.22 -8.12
CA GLU A 67 10.95 -5.18 -8.50
C GLU A 67 12.29 -4.89 -7.83
N ILE A 68 12.70 -3.61 -7.78
CA ILE A 68 14.00 -3.22 -7.21
C ILE A 68 13.98 -3.41 -5.69
N GLY A 69 12.88 -3.04 -5.03
CA GLY A 69 12.73 -3.26 -3.60
C GLY A 69 12.76 -4.75 -3.22
N LEU A 70 12.21 -5.63 -4.06
CA LEU A 70 12.24 -7.08 -3.84
C LEU A 70 13.63 -7.69 -4.01
N VAL A 71 14.49 -7.12 -4.85
CA VAL A 71 15.87 -7.60 -5.04
C VAL A 71 16.81 -7.14 -3.92
N ILE A 72 16.50 -6.01 -3.29
CA ILE A 72 17.28 -5.43 -2.20
C ILE A 72 16.88 -6.03 -0.83
N ALA A 73 15.62 -6.43 -0.69
CA ALA A 73 15.11 -7.21 0.43
C ALA A 73 15.80 -8.58 0.51
#